data_AF-A0A319DAU9-F1
#
_entry.id   AF-A0A319DAU9-F1
#
_cell.length_a   1.000
_cell.length_b   1.000
_cell.length_c   1.000
_cell.angle_alpha   90.00
_cell.angle_beta   90.00
_cell.angle_gamma   90.00
#
_symmetry.space_group_name_H-M   'P 1'
#
loop_
_entity.id
_entity.type
_entity.pdbx_description
1 polymer ?
#
loop_
_entity_poly.entity_id
_entity_poly.type
_entity_poly.pdbx_seq_one_letter_code
_entity_poly.pdbx_strand_id
1 'polypeptide(L)'
;ATFAALANPLILGTIVACCGVLVPYGPITVFWRFWLYHLNPFTYISGALLVFNIFSAEVRCTAKELARFDPPAGQTCASYLRAYLQGSGARANLLNPAATTDYRVCEYRSGADYLYGLNLKHYYAGWRDVGIMVIFVLSLYGMVHAMMKTRTKASKKAE
;
A
#
# COMPACT_ATOMS: atom_id res chain seq x y z
N ALA A 1 14.17 -16.23 -27.35
CA ALA A 1 13.17 -16.78 -26.40
C ALA A 1 13.71 -16.83 -24.96
N THR A 2 14.93 -17.32 -24.74
CA THR A 2 15.56 -17.47 -23.42
C THR A 2 15.73 -16.16 -22.63
N PHE A 3 16.18 -15.08 -23.27
CA PHE A 3 16.31 -13.77 -22.62
C PHE A 3 14.99 -13.21 -22.05
N ALA A 4 13.89 -13.34 -22.80
CA ALA A 4 12.58 -12.86 -22.35
C ALA A 4 12.07 -13.64 -21.14
N ALA A 5 12.31 -14.96 -21.10
CA ALA A 5 11.92 -15.81 -19.98
C ALA A 5 12.69 -15.49 -18.68
N LEU A 6 13.94 -15.03 -18.78
CA LEU A 6 14.78 -14.66 -17.63
C LEU A 6 14.54 -13.22 -17.16
N ALA A 7 14.27 -12.29 -18.08
CA ALA A 7 14.05 -10.88 -17.75
C ALA A 7 12.67 -10.64 -17.12
N ASN A 8 11.63 -11.37 -17.56
CA ASN A 8 10.26 -11.16 -17.11
C ASN A 8 10.07 -11.32 -15.58
N PRO A 9 10.59 -12.38 -14.92
CA PRO A 9 10.50 -12.52 -13.47
C PRO A 9 11.18 -11.38 -12.71
N LEU A 10 12.33 -10.89 -13.18
CA LEU A 10 13.05 -9.79 -12.52
C LEU A 10 12.24 -8.49 -12.59
N ILE A 11 11.74 -8.15 -13.77
CA ILE A 11 10.95 -6.93 -13.99
C ILE A 11 9.65 -6.98 -13.15
N LEU A 12 8.92 -8.10 -13.22
CA LEU A 12 7.70 -8.27 -12.44
C LEU A 12 7.97 -8.24 -10.94
N GLY A 13 9.05 -8.88 -10.48
CA GLY A 13 9.47 -8.85 -9.09
C GLY A 13 9.74 -7.45 -8.57
N THR A 14 10.48 -6.62 -9.33
CA THR A 14 10.75 -5.22 -8.96
C THR A 14 9.47 -4.39 -8.93
N ILE A 15 8.59 -4.54 -9.92
CA ILE A 15 7.33 -3.80 -10.00
C ILE A 15 6.42 -4.20 -8.81
N VAL A 16 6.31 -5.49 -8.48
CA VAL A 16 5.50 -5.93 -7.34
C VAL A 16 6.10 -5.45 -6.01
N ALA A 17 7.42 -5.53 -5.82
CA ALA A 17 8.07 -5.03 -4.60
C ALA A 17 7.83 -3.53 -4.38
N CYS A 18 7.83 -2.73 -5.45
CA CYS A 18 7.66 -1.28 -5.40
C CYS A 18 6.21 -0.80 -5.61
N CYS A 19 5.19 -1.66 -5.44
CA CYS A 19 3.78 -1.28 -5.61
C CYS A 19 3.18 -0.44 -4.46
N GLY A 20 3.93 -0.20 -3.38
CA GLY A 20 3.44 0.56 -2.22
C GLY A 20 2.79 -0.26 -1.11
N VAL A 21 2.49 -1.54 -1.36
CA VAL A 21 1.90 -2.44 -0.34
C VAL A 21 2.98 -3.23 0.40
N LEU A 22 3.93 -3.83 -0.33
CA LEU A 22 5.07 -4.55 0.28
C LEU A 22 6.06 -3.58 0.92
N VAL A 23 6.38 -2.50 0.21
CA VAL A 23 7.19 -1.39 0.72
C VAL A 23 6.30 -0.15 0.67
N PRO A 24 5.93 0.45 1.81
CA PRO A 24 5.12 1.65 1.84
C PRO A 24 5.76 2.80 1.06
N TYR A 25 4.97 3.76 0.60
CA TYR A 25 5.44 4.87 -0.25
C TYR A 25 6.63 5.65 0.35
N GLY A 26 6.66 5.84 1.67
CA GLY A 26 7.73 6.55 2.38
C GLY A 26 9.13 5.94 2.19
N PRO A 27 9.35 4.66 2.57
CA PRO A 27 10.65 3.99 2.47
C PRO A 27 11.10 3.56 1.07
N ILE A 28 10.27 3.71 0.02
CA ILE A 28 10.71 3.48 -1.37
C ILE A 28 11.84 4.46 -1.70
N THR A 29 12.92 3.98 -2.33
CA THR A 29 14.03 4.87 -2.71
C THR A 29 13.55 6.00 -3.60
N VAL A 30 14.16 7.18 -3.43
CA VAL A 30 13.68 8.44 -4.04
C VAL A 30 13.50 8.31 -5.56
N PHE A 31 14.42 7.62 -6.23
CA PHE A 31 14.37 7.39 -7.68
C PHE A 31 13.11 6.61 -8.12
N TRP A 32 12.83 5.47 -7.49
CA TRP A 32 11.67 4.63 -7.85
C TRP A 32 10.35 5.24 -7.39
N ARG A 33 10.36 6.00 -6.30
CA ARG A 33 9.17 6.60 -5.70
C ARG A 33 8.46 7.59 -6.63
N PHE A 34 9.21 8.40 -7.38
CA PHE A 34 8.62 9.47 -8.19
C PHE A 34 8.07 9.03 -9.54
N TRP A 35 8.57 7.93 -10.10
CA TRP A 35 8.14 7.47 -11.42
C TRP A 35 7.54 6.07 -11.36
N LEU A 36 8.28 5.09 -10.82
CA LEU A 36 7.86 3.70 -10.90
C LEU A 36 6.58 3.46 -10.11
N TYR A 37 6.45 4.04 -8.90
CA TYR A 37 5.22 3.92 -8.11
C TYR A 37 3.96 4.37 -8.87
N HIS A 38 4.06 5.46 -9.64
CA HIS A 38 2.96 6.03 -10.41
C HIS A 38 2.75 5.37 -11.78
N LEU A 39 3.80 4.77 -12.37
CA LEU A 39 3.67 4.00 -13.62
C LEU A 39 3.35 2.52 -13.39
N ASN A 40 3.21 2.10 -12.15
CA ASN A 40 3.02 0.70 -11.79
C ASN A 40 1.53 0.33 -11.70
N PRO A 41 1.02 -0.55 -12.57
CA PRO A 41 -0.38 -0.99 -12.52
C PRO A 41 -0.73 -1.76 -11.24
N PHE A 42 0.24 -2.45 -10.62
CA PHE A 42 0.03 -3.18 -9.37
C PHE A 42 -0.25 -2.24 -8.19
N THR A 43 0.29 -1.01 -8.19
CA THR A 43 -0.05 0.02 -7.19
C THR A 43 -1.56 0.27 -7.19
N TYR A 44 -2.16 0.40 -8.37
CA TYR A 44 -3.57 0.73 -8.52
C TYR A 44 -4.49 -0.47 -8.28
N ILE A 45 -4.11 -1.67 -8.76
CA ILE A 45 -4.88 -2.90 -8.49
C ILE A 45 -4.93 -3.17 -6.99
N SER A 46 -3.78 -3.17 -6.33
CA SER A 46 -3.70 -3.45 -4.89
C SER A 46 -4.34 -2.34 -4.06
N GLY A 47 -4.16 -1.07 -4.44
CA GLY A 47 -4.81 0.07 -3.79
C GLY A 47 -6.33 -0.01 -3.82
N ALA A 48 -6.92 -0.30 -4.98
CA ALA A 48 -8.36 -0.49 -5.12
C ALA A 48 -8.88 -1.67 -4.28
N LEU A 49 -8.21 -2.83 -4.35
CA LEU A 49 -8.59 -4.02 -3.57
C LEU A 49 -8.56 -3.73 -2.08
N LEU A 50 -7.52 -3.08 -1.58
CA LEU A 50 -7.40 -2.75 -0.16
C LEU A 50 -8.47 -1.73 0.27
N VAL A 51 -8.66 -0.63 -0.47
CA VAL A 51 -9.64 0.39 -0.10
C VAL A 51 -11.06 -0.19 -0.02
N PHE A 52 -11.49 -0.98 -1.00
CA PHE A 52 -12.86 -1.51 -0.96
C PHE A 52 -13.10 -2.58 0.10
N ASN A 53 -12.07 -3.33 0.50
CA ASN A 53 -12.22 -4.42 1.48
C ASN A 53 -12.05 -3.95 2.92
N ILE A 54 -11.08 -3.07 3.20
CA ILE A 54 -10.67 -2.77 4.59
C ILE A 54 -10.95 -1.34 5.05
N PHE A 55 -11.32 -0.40 4.18
CA PHE A 55 -11.47 1.01 4.58
C PHE A 55 -12.45 1.24 5.73
N SER A 56 -13.57 0.52 5.76
CA SER A 56 -14.61 0.64 6.80
C SER A 56 -14.48 -0.40 7.93
N ALA A 57 -13.43 -1.23 7.92
CA ALA A 57 -13.25 -2.26 8.94
C ALA A 57 -12.79 -1.64 10.26
N GLU A 58 -13.40 -2.05 11.38
CA GLU A 58 -12.94 -1.71 12.74
C GLU A 58 -11.78 -2.64 13.13
N VAL A 59 -10.66 -2.08 13.59
CA VAL A 59 -9.50 -2.88 13.99
C VAL A 59 -9.63 -3.25 15.46
N ARG A 60 -9.78 -4.55 15.73
CA ARG A 60 -9.78 -5.10 17.09
C ARG A 60 -8.52 -5.92 17.32
N CYS A 61 -7.52 -5.29 17.94
CA CYS A 61 -6.26 -5.95 18.25
C CYS A 61 -6.46 -7.15 19.20
N THR A 62 -5.87 -8.28 18.84
CA THR A 62 -5.80 -9.45 19.70
C THR A 62 -4.68 -9.31 20.75
N ALA A 63 -4.67 -10.18 21.76
CA ALA A 63 -3.66 -10.15 22.82
C ALA A 63 -2.20 -10.26 22.32
N LYS A 64 -1.95 -10.73 21.09
CA LYS A 64 -0.60 -10.83 20.52
C LYS A 64 -0.17 -9.60 19.71
N GLU A 65 -1.14 -8.80 19.25
CA GLU A 65 -0.91 -7.59 18.43
C GLU A 65 -0.83 -6.32 19.28
N LEU A 66 -1.17 -6.43 20.56
CA LEU A 66 -1.04 -5.35 21.52
C LEU A 66 0.43 -5.14 21.87
N ALA A 67 0.91 -3.92 21.64
CA ALA A 67 2.17 -3.47 22.21
C ALA A 67 2.00 -3.36 23.73
N ARG A 68 2.69 -4.23 24.46
CA ARG A 68 2.75 -4.24 25.93
C ARG A 68 4.08 -3.71 26.41
N PHE A 69 4.04 -2.73 27.29
CA PHE A 69 5.23 -2.20 27.95
C PHE A 69 4.85 -1.54 29.27
N ASP A 70 5.82 -1.45 30.17
CA ASP A 70 5.66 -0.82 31.47
C ASP A 70 6.26 0.60 31.47
N PRO A 71 5.55 1.60 32.04
CA PRO A 71 6.04 2.96 32.17
C PRO A 71 7.15 3.10 33.23
N PRO A 72 7.86 4.25 33.22
CA PRO A 72 8.54 4.73 34.42
C PRO A 72 7.54 4.92 35.58
N ALA A 73 7.97 4.61 36.80
CA ALA A 73 7.10 4.64 37.98
C ALA A 73 6.38 5.99 38.17
N GLY A 74 5.07 5.93 38.46
CA GLY A 74 4.26 7.09 38.89
C GLY A 74 3.49 7.84 37.79
N GLN A 75 3.52 7.39 36.53
CA GLN A 75 2.71 7.99 35.45
C GLN A 75 1.59 7.08 34.98
N THR A 76 0.51 7.66 34.48
CA THR A 76 -0.59 6.92 33.81
C THR A 76 -0.29 6.69 32.34
N CYS A 77 -0.90 5.67 31.75
CA CYS A 77 -0.73 5.36 30.34
C CYS A 77 -1.07 6.55 29.43
N ALA A 78 -2.19 7.20 29.71
CA ALA A 78 -2.66 8.37 28.98
C ALA A 78 -1.70 9.57 29.11
N SER A 79 -1.09 9.78 30.28
CA SER A 79 -0.15 10.90 30.47
C SER A 79 1.18 10.65 29.76
N TYR A 80 1.70 9.43 29.81
CA TYR A 80 2.96 9.05 29.16
C TYR A 80 2.84 9.08 27.63
N LEU A 81 1.76 8.52 27.09
CA LEU A 81 1.55 8.44 25.64
C LEU A 81 0.89 9.69 25.03
N ARG A 82 0.62 10.74 25.83
CA ARG A 82 -0.06 11.94 25.33
C ARG A 82 0.67 12.55 24.12
N ALA A 83 1.98 12.71 24.20
CA ALA A 83 2.79 13.25 23.12
C ALA A 83 2.83 12.31 21.90
N TYR A 84 2.88 10.99 22.12
CA TYR A 84 2.87 9.98 21.06
C TYR A 84 1.53 9.96 20.31
N LEU A 85 0.41 9.98 21.03
CA LEU A 85 -0.96 10.02 20.49
C LEU A 85 -1.28 11.36 19.82
N GLN A 86 -0.47 12.41 20.01
CA GLN A 86 -0.57 13.67 19.29
C GLN A 86 0.37 13.75 18.07
N GLY A 87 1.37 12.87 17.99
CA GLY A 87 2.37 12.85 16.93
C GLY A 87 2.26 11.61 16.05
N SER A 88 3.32 10.79 16.07
CA SER A 88 3.47 9.60 15.23
C SER A 88 2.41 8.54 15.48
N GLY A 89 1.87 8.46 16.70
CA GLY A 89 0.87 7.50 17.15
C GLY A 89 -0.56 8.02 17.14
N ALA A 90 -0.87 9.11 16.43
CA ALA A 90 -2.22 9.68 16.44
C ALA A 90 -3.33 8.71 16.02
N ARG A 91 -2.95 7.65 15.30
CA ARG A 91 -3.82 6.57 14.81
C ARG A 91 -3.85 5.33 15.71
N ALA A 92 -3.06 5.32 16.78
CA ALA A 92 -3.04 4.23 17.74
C ALA A 92 -4.23 4.33 18.70
N ASN A 93 -4.83 3.19 19.05
CA ASN A 93 -5.92 3.10 20.02
C ASN A 93 -5.37 2.65 21.38
N LEU A 94 -5.78 3.33 22.44
CA LEU A 94 -5.38 3.01 23.80
C LEU A 94 -6.52 2.30 24.54
N LEU A 95 -6.27 1.07 25.00
CA LEU A 95 -7.31 0.25 25.63
C LEU A 95 -7.43 0.49 27.14
N ASN A 96 -6.34 0.90 27.81
CA ASN A 96 -6.30 1.06 29.27
C ASN A 96 -5.65 2.40 29.71
N PRO A 97 -6.33 3.55 29.51
CA PRO A 97 -5.77 4.87 29.79
C PRO A 97 -5.37 5.12 31.26
N ALA A 98 -6.07 4.49 32.21
CA ALA A 98 -5.87 4.69 33.65
C ALA A 98 -4.90 3.69 34.30
N ALA A 99 -4.40 2.70 33.54
CA ALA A 99 -3.45 1.73 34.08
C ALA A 99 -2.11 2.39 34.38
N THR A 100 -1.42 1.86 35.39
CA THR A 100 -0.06 2.23 35.82
C THR A 100 0.97 1.13 35.53
N THR A 101 0.51 -0.06 35.12
CA THR A 101 1.29 -1.23 34.71
C THR A 101 0.59 -1.90 33.52
N ASP A 102 1.32 -2.67 32.70
CA ASP A 102 0.81 -3.40 31.53
C ASP A 102 0.02 -2.52 30.53
N TYR A 103 0.68 -1.55 29.89
CA TYR A 103 0.02 -0.69 28.90
C TYR A 103 -0.33 -1.46 27.64
N ARG A 104 -1.53 -1.23 27.12
CA ARG A 104 -2.02 -1.94 25.94
C ARG A 104 -2.37 -0.93 24.86
N VAL A 105 -1.46 -0.82 23.90
CA VAL A 105 -1.61 0.05 22.72
C VAL A 105 -1.86 -0.82 21.50
N CYS A 106 -2.90 -0.50 20.75
CA CYS A 106 -3.20 -1.04 19.44
C CYS A 106 -2.72 -0.04 18.38
N GLU A 107 -1.95 -0.48 17.39
CA GLU A 107 -1.29 0.41 16.42
C GLU A 107 -2.27 1.22 15.55
N TYR A 108 -3.43 0.64 15.24
CA TYR A 108 -4.46 1.24 14.39
C TYR A 108 -5.84 1.20 15.06
N ARG A 109 -6.65 2.25 14.90
CA ARG A 109 -8.06 2.24 15.36
C ARG A 109 -9.01 1.67 14.31
N SER A 110 -8.74 1.94 13.04
CA SER A 110 -9.59 1.59 11.91
C SER A 110 -8.77 1.14 10.71
N GLY A 111 -9.39 0.44 9.76
CA GLY A 111 -8.73 0.08 8.52
C GLY A 111 -8.37 1.30 7.65
N ALA A 112 -9.12 2.40 7.76
CA ALA A 112 -8.74 3.68 7.16
C ALA A 112 -7.40 4.22 7.71
N ASP A 113 -7.14 4.02 9.01
CA ASP A 113 -5.86 4.42 9.62
C ASP A 113 -4.69 3.58 9.12
N TYR A 114 -4.91 2.28 8.89
CA TYR A 114 -3.93 1.39 8.26
C TYR A 114 -3.64 1.82 6.82
N LEU A 115 -4.68 2.07 6.03
CA LEU A 115 -4.57 2.52 4.64
C LEU A 115 -3.86 3.88 4.50
N TYR A 116 -3.98 4.74 5.51
CA TYR A 116 -3.26 6.01 5.55
C TYR A 116 -1.73 5.80 5.49
N GLY A 117 -1.21 4.76 6.17
CA GLY A 117 0.20 4.39 6.12
C GLY A 117 0.68 3.95 4.74
N LEU A 118 -0.23 3.41 3.92
CA LEU A 118 0.00 2.95 2.54
C LEU A 118 -0.23 4.04 1.48
N ASN A 119 -0.33 5.31 1.88
CA ASN A 119 -0.64 6.44 0.99
C ASN A 119 -2.06 6.40 0.37
N LEU A 120 -2.99 5.65 0.97
CA LEU A 120 -4.39 5.54 0.57
C LEU A 120 -5.27 6.26 1.58
N LYS A 121 -5.28 7.59 1.51
CA LYS A 121 -5.84 8.45 2.57
C LYS A 121 -7.37 8.53 2.60
N HIS A 122 -8.03 8.24 1.49
CA HIS A 122 -9.46 8.49 1.32
C HIS A 122 -10.13 7.36 0.56
N TYR A 123 -11.42 7.14 0.81
CA TYR A 123 -12.20 6.11 0.12
C TYR A 123 -12.25 6.33 -1.41
N TYR A 124 -12.33 7.59 -1.86
CA TYR A 124 -12.32 7.90 -3.29
C TYR A 124 -11.00 7.50 -3.98
N ALA A 125 -9.92 7.28 -3.23
CA ALA A 125 -8.67 6.77 -3.79
C ALA A 125 -8.87 5.39 -4.44
N GLY A 126 -9.76 4.55 -3.90
CA GLY A 126 -10.10 3.27 -4.51
C GLY A 126 -10.72 3.45 -5.91
N TRP A 127 -11.66 4.39 -6.05
CA TRP A 127 -12.27 4.70 -7.35
C TRP A 127 -11.30 5.32 -8.34
N ARG A 128 -10.41 6.22 -7.87
CA ARG A 128 -9.31 6.76 -8.66
C ARG A 128 -8.44 5.62 -9.21
N ASP A 129 -8.07 4.68 -8.34
CA ASP A 129 -7.17 3.59 -8.69
C ASP A 129 -7.82 2.62 -9.70
N VAL A 130 -9.11 2.33 -9.56
CA VAL A 130 -9.88 1.58 -10.57
C VAL A 130 -9.88 2.31 -11.92
N GLY A 131 -10.13 3.62 -11.93
CA GLY A 131 -10.11 4.40 -13.16
C GLY A 131 -8.76 4.35 -13.88
N ILE A 132 -7.67 4.48 -13.13
CA ILE A 132 -6.30 4.40 -13.67
C ILE A 132 -6.00 2.99 -14.19
N MET A 133 -6.41 1.95 -13.47
CA MET A 133 -6.25 0.57 -13.90
C MET A 133 -6.93 0.31 -15.25
N VAL A 134 -8.16 0.82 -15.45
CA VAL A 134 -8.87 0.68 -16.74
C VAL A 134 -8.08 1.36 -17.87
N ILE A 135 -7.51 2.54 -17.64
CA ILE A 135 -6.67 3.24 -18.62
C ILE A 135 -5.44 2.38 -18.98
N PHE A 136 -4.78 1.76 -18.00
CA PHE A 136 -3.67 0.84 -18.26
C PHE A 136 -4.09 -0.35 -19.12
N VAL A 137 -5.22 -0.99 -18.81
CA VAL A 137 -5.73 -2.14 -19.58
C VAL A 137 -6.01 -1.74 -21.03
N LEU A 138 -6.69 -0.63 -21.26
CA LEU A 138 -6.98 -0.13 -22.60
C LEU A 138 -5.69 0.23 -23.37
N SER A 139 -4.72 0.84 -22.70
CA SER A 139 -3.44 1.22 -23.31
C SER A 139 -2.62 0.00 -23.71
N LEU A 140 -2.56 -1.03 -22.83
CA LEU A 140 -1.89 -2.29 -23.11
C LEU A 140 -2.55 -3.04 -24.27
N TYR A 141 -3.89 -3.11 -24.25
CA TYR A 141 -4.65 -3.73 -25.34
C TYR A 141 -4.40 -3.02 -26.68
N GLY A 142 -4.44 -1.68 -26.68
CA GLY A 142 -4.14 -0.86 -27.85
C GLY A 142 -2.72 -1.07 -28.40
N MET A 143 -1.74 -1.15 -27.50
CA MET A 143 -0.34 -1.43 -27.86
C MET A 143 -0.18 -2.81 -28.50
N VAL A 144 -0.75 -3.86 -27.90
CA VAL A 144 -0.71 -5.22 -28.45
C VAL A 144 -1.40 -5.28 -29.81
N HIS A 145 -2.57 -4.66 -29.95
CA HIS A 145 -3.27 -4.59 -31.23
C HIS A 145 -2.44 -3.88 -32.30
N ALA A 146 -1.81 -2.74 -31.96
CA ALA A 146 -0.92 -2.01 -32.85
C ALA A 146 0.29 -2.87 -33.27
N MET A 147 0.94 -3.57 -32.33
CA MET A 147 2.06 -4.47 -32.62
C MET A 147 1.66 -5.64 -33.53
N MET A 148 0.48 -6.24 -33.32
CA MET A 148 -0.02 -7.29 -34.21
C MET A 148 -0.28 -6.75 -35.63
N LYS A 149 -0.81 -5.53 -35.74
CA LYS A 149 -1.10 -4.86 -37.01
C LYS A 149 0.18 -4.43 -37.76
N THR A 150 1.23 -4.00 -37.05
CA THR A 150 2.52 -3.68 -37.68
C THR A 150 3.27 -4.93 -38.11
N ARG A 151 3.25 -6.01 -37.31
CA ARG A 151 3.84 -7.31 -37.68
C ARG A 151 3.19 -7.93 -38.91
N THR A 152 1.87 -7.90 -39.00
CA THR A 152 1.14 -8.41 -40.18
C THR A 152 1.46 -7.62 -41.44
N LYS A 153 1.63 -6.28 -41.35
CA LYS A 153 2.08 -5.46 -42.49
C LYS A 153 3.52 -5.72 -42.90
N ALA A 154 4.44 -5.89 -41.93
CA ALA A 154 5.84 -6.21 -42.21
C ALA A 154 5.98 -7.59 -42.86
N SER A 155 5.23 -8.59 -42.39
CA SER A 155 5.20 -9.92 -42.99
C SER A 155 4.68 -9.92 -44.43
N LYS A 156 3.68 -9.07 -44.75
CA LYS A 156 3.14 -8.92 -46.11
C LYS A 156 4.05 -8.15 -47.07
N LYS A 157 5.06 -7.44 -46.58
CA LYS A 157 5.99 -6.63 -47.38
C LYS A 157 7.33 -7.34 -47.62
N ALA A 158 7.51 -8.52 -47.02
CA ALA A 158 8.72 -9.34 -47.11
C ALA A 158 8.58 -10.50 -48.12
N GLU A 159 7.41 -10.64 -48.74
CA GLU A 159 7.12 -11.50 -49.91
C GLU A 159 7.02 -10.59 -51.15
#